data_AF-A0A419DTZ5-F1
#
_entry.id   AF-A0A419DTZ5-F1
#
_cell.length_a   1.000
_cell.length_b   1.000
_cell.length_c   1.000
_cell.angle_alpha   90.00
_cell.angle_beta   90.00
_cell.angle_gamma   90.00
#
_symmetry.space_group_name_H-M   'P 1'
#
loop_
_entity.id
_entity.type
_entity.pdbx_description
1 polymer ?
#
loop_
_entity_poly.entity_id
_entity_poly.type
_entity_poly.pdbx_seq_one_letter_code
_entity_poly.pdbx_strand_id
1 'polypeptide(L)'
;MSLIKPFEAPPARPKRIYQNIIYEGLKLQSFIENSPTRMTWARASQELQISDSKVAHLLKIVNTLPQDFIETIKSCQDQDKLKIFNGKRLLRISRLKTEKERRNALESLFPKA
;
A
#
# COMPACT_ATOMS: atom_id res chain seq x y z
N MET A 1 51.73 -13.00 18.87
CA MET A 1 50.60 -12.53 19.69
C MET A 1 49.54 -11.99 18.75
N SER A 2 48.56 -12.81 18.38
CA SER A 2 47.53 -12.43 17.39
C SER A 2 46.43 -11.59 18.06
N LEU A 3 46.28 -10.35 17.62
CA LEU A 3 45.21 -9.43 18.00
C LEU A 3 43.93 -9.80 17.26
N ILE A 4 43.15 -10.74 17.80
CA ILE A 4 41.77 -10.94 17.36
C ILE A 4 40.94 -9.83 18.02
N LYS A 5 40.85 -8.66 17.38
CA LYS A 5 39.80 -7.69 17.74
C LYS A 5 38.45 -8.33 17.36
N PRO A 6 37.49 -8.48 18.30
CA PRO A 6 36.16 -8.90 17.92
C PRO A 6 35.58 -7.89 16.94
N PHE A 7 35.00 -8.36 15.83
CA PHE A 7 34.28 -7.50 14.91
C PHE A 7 33.16 -6.80 15.68
N GLU A 8 33.14 -5.47 15.63
CA GLU A 8 32.02 -4.70 16.17
C GLU A 8 30.73 -5.16 15.48
N ALA A 9 29.68 -5.42 16.27
CA ALA A 9 28.41 -5.84 15.72
C ALA A 9 27.89 -4.72 14.78
N PRO A 10 27.46 -5.07 13.55
CA PRO A 10 26.94 -4.08 12.63
C PRO A 10 25.75 -3.33 13.26
N PRO A 11 25.58 -2.04 12.95
CA PRO A 11 24.51 -1.24 13.54
C PRO A 11 23.14 -1.87 13.28
N ALA A 12 22.26 -1.80 14.28
CA ALA A 12 20.89 -2.28 14.13
C ALA A 12 20.22 -1.59 12.94
N ARG A 13 19.61 -2.39 12.06
CA ARG A 13 18.90 -1.84 10.88
C ARG A 13 17.75 -0.94 11.35
N PRO A 14 17.53 0.21 10.71
CA PRO A 14 16.42 1.08 11.06
C PRO A 14 15.09 0.34 10.87
N LYS A 15 14.14 0.60 11.79
CA LYS A 15 12.79 0.03 11.69
C LYS A 15 12.12 0.53 10.42
N ARG A 16 11.52 -0.38 9.66
CA ARG A 16 10.78 -0.04 8.45
C ARG A 16 9.43 0.57 8.82
N ILE A 17 9.14 1.74 8.29
CA ILE A 17 7.82 2.37 8.39
C ILE A 17 6.98 1.92 7.18
N TYR A 18 5.80 1.38 7.44
CA TYR A 18 4.87 0.92 6.42
C TYR A 18 3.89 2.04 6.08
N GLN A 19 3.86 2.42 4.79
CA GLN A 19 2.91 3.41 4.28
C GLN A 19 1.53 2.77 4.08
N ASN A 20 0.48 3.54 4.37
CA ASN A 20 -0.89 3.13 4.09
C ASN A 20 -1.20 3.30 2.60
N ILE A 21 -1.16 2.19 1.86
CA ILE A 21 -1.35 2.15 0.42
C ILE A 21 -2.78 2.52 0.01
N ILE A 22 -3.77 2.19 0.84
CA ILE A 22 -5.16 2.59 0.61
C ILE A 22 -5.28 4.12 0.72
N TYR A 23 -4.71 4.71 1.77
CA TYR A 23 -4.67 6.15 1.93
C TYR A 23 -3.97 6.85 0.75
N GLU A 24 -2.82 6.36 0.30
CA GLU A 24 -2.14 6.94 -0.87
C GLU A 24 -2.98 6.84 -2.15
N GLY A 25 -3.67 5.71 -2.36
CA GLY A 25 -4.54 5.52 -3.52
C GLY A 25 -5.76 6.44 -3.51
N LEU A 26 -6.39 6.62 -2.34
CA LEU A 26 -7.51 7.56 -2.18
C LEU A 26 -7.05 9.00 -2.37
N LYS A 27 -5.89 9.38 -1.80
CA LYS A 27 -5.30 10.70 -2.01
C LYS A 27 -5.04 10.98 -3.49
N LEU A 28 -4.58 9.97 -4.24
CA LEU A 28 -4.38 10.07 -5.69
C LEU A 28 -5.71 10.23 -6.45
N GLN A 29 -6.75 9.47 -6.09
CA GLN A 29 -8.08 9.64 -6.68
C GLN A 29 -8.62 11.06 -6.43
N SER A 30 -8.60 11.50 -5.17
CA SER A 30 -9.05 12.86 -4.82
C SER A 30 -8.23 13.94 -5.50
N PHE A 31 -6.93 13.74 -5.70
CA PHE A 31 -6.09 14.69 -6.43
C PHE A 31 -6.53 14.83 -7.90
N ILE A 32 -6.87 13.71 -8.55
CA ILE A 32 -7.35 13.70 -9.93
C ILE A 32 -8.76 14.30 -10.04
N GLU A 33 -9.66 13.95 -9.12
CA GLU A 33 -11.06 14.39 -9.11
C GLU A 33 -11.21 15.88 -8.80
N ASN A 34 -10.39 16.42 -7.90
CA ASN A 34 -10.43 17.83 -7.51
C ASN A 34 -9.59 18.73 -8.44
N SER A 35 -9.04 18.20 -9.53
CA SER A 35 -8.29 19.02 -10.48
C SER A 35 -9.24 19.95 -11.26
N PRO A 36 -8.90 21.24 -11.40
CA PRO A 36 -9.69 22.20 -12.16
C PRO A 36 -9.71 21.93 -13.67
N THR A 37 -8.77 21.10 -14.16
CA THR A 37 -8.69 20.67 -15.57
C THR A 37 -8.82 19.16 -15.66
N ARG A 38 -9.18 18.63 -16.84
CA ARG A 38 -9.25 17.18 -17.09
C ARG A 38 -7.88 16.53 -16.84
N MET A 39 -7.69 16.03 -15.62
CA MET A 39 -6.45 15.43 -15.15
C MET A 39 -6.42 13.97 -15.60
N THR A 40 -5.38 13.60 -16.36
CA THR A 40 -5.14 12.21 -16.74
C THR A 40 -4.18 11.55 -15.75
N TRP A 41 -4.16 10.23 -15.73
CA TRP A 41 -3.26 9.48 -14.84
C TRP A 41 -1.78 9.76 -15.14
N ALA A 42 -1.41 9.94 -16.40
CA ALA A 42 -0.05 10.31 -16.81
C ALA A 42 0.35 11.69 -16.30
N ARG A 43 -0.57 12.66 -16.30
CA ARG A 43 -0.30 14.00 -15.77
C ARG A 43 -0.19 14.00 -14.26
N ALA A 44 -1.07 13.27 -13.56
CA ALA A 44 -0.97 13.10 -12.11
C ALA A 44 0.35 12.44 -11.69
N SER A 45 0.84 11.48 -12.48
CA SER A 45 2.13 10.82 -12.31
C SER A 45 3.30 11.84 -12.34
N GLN A 46 3.30 12.73 -13.33
CA GLN A 46 4.29 13.80 -13.47
C GLN A 46 4.22 14.81 -12.32
N GLU A 47 3.02 15.29 -12.00
CA GLU A 47 2.83 16.32 -10.95
C GLU A 47 3.19 15.78 -9.55
N LEU A 48 2.90 14.51 -9.27
CA LEU A 48 3.22 13.87 -7.99
C LEU A 48 4.61 13.22 -7.96
N GLN A 49 5.37 13.28 -9.06
CA GLN A 49 6.69 12.65 -9.21
C GLN A 49 6.71 11.17 -8.81
N ILE A 50 5.64 10.44 -9.14
CA ILE A 50 5.52 9.00 -8.94
C ILE A 50 5.60 8.30 -10.28
N SER A 51 6.00 7.03 -10.31
CA SER A 51 6.02 6.25 -11.55
C SER A 51 4.59 5.89 -11.99
N ASP A 52 4.35 5.83 -13.30
CA ASP A 52 3.06 5.40 -13.88
C ASP A 52 2.61 4.02 -13.36
N SER A 53 3.58 3.11 -13.14
CA SER A 53 3.29 1.78 -12.58
C SER A 53 2.75 1.86 -11.15
N LYS A 54 3.27 2.78 -10.32
CA LYS A 54 2.76 3.04 -8.97
C LYS A 54 1.34 3.61 -9.04
N VAL A 55 1.08 4.58 -9.92
CA VAL A 55 -0.27 5.13 -10.17
C VAL A 55 -1.25 4.02 -10.53
N ALA A 56 -0.92 3.21 -11.54
CA ALA A 56 -1.77 2.11 -12.00
C ALA A 56 -2.04 1.08 -10.89
N HIS A 57 -1.03 0.75 -10.08
CA HIS A 57 -1.19 -0.17 -8.95
C HIS A 57 -2.09 0.41 -7.86
N LEU A 58 -1.88 1.67 -7.48
CA LEU A 58 -2.70 2.34 -6.47
C LEU A 58 -4.16 2.39 -6.89
N LEU A 59 -4.43 2.88 -8.11
CA LEU A 59 -5.78 2.95 -8.67
C LEU A 59 -6.42 1.57 -8.76
N LYS A 60 -5.68 0.56 -9.22
CA LYS A 60 -6.21 -0.82 -9.27
C LYS A 60 -6.62 -1.33 -7.90
N ILE A 61 -5.82 -1.06 -6.86
CA ILE A 61 -6.13 -1.48 -5.50
C ILE A 61 -7.43 -0.82 -5.03
N VAL A 62 -7.52 0.52 -5.06
CA VAL A 62 -8.69 1.23 -4.53
C VAL A 62 -9.96 1.02 -5.35
N ASN A 63 -9.86 0.77 -6.66
CA ASN A 63 -11.03 0.56 -7.51
C ASN A 63 -11.62 -0.86 -7.45
N THR A 64 -10.90 -1.84 -6.89
CA THR A 64 -11.32 -3.25 -6.97
C THR A 64 -11.50 -3.92 -5.63
N LEU A 65 -10.86 -3.42 -4.57
CA LEU A 65 -11.07 -3.95 -3.24
C LEU A 65 -12.48 -3.59 -2.74
N PRO A 66 -13.06 -4.42 -1.86
CA PRO A 66 -14.36 -4.14 -1.25
C PRO A 66 -14.37 -2.78 -0.54
N GLN A 67 -15.43 -1.99 -0.75
CA GLN A 67 -15.52 -0.62 -0.22
C GLN A 67 -15.49 -0.59 1.32
N ASP A 68 -16.16 -1.55 1.96
CA ASP A 68 -16.18 -1.76 3.40
C ASP A 68 -14.76 -1.94 3.98
N PHE A 69 -13.91 -2.68 3.27
CA PHE A 69 -12.51 -2.84 3.64
C PHE A 69 -11.71 -1.54 3.48
N ILE A 70 -11.92 -0.80 2.38
CA ILE A 70 -11.26 0.48 2.13
C ILE A 70 -11.59 1.48 3.24
N GLU A 71 -12.86 1.59 3.60
CA GLU A 71 -13.35 2.44 4.69
C GLU A 71 -12.72 2.09 6.05
N THR A 72 -12.54 0.79 6.31
CA THR A 72 -11.90 0.30 7.55
C THR A 72 -10.41 0.65 7.62
N ILE A 73 -9.70 0.58 6.49
CA ILE A 73 -8.23 0.72 6.47
C ILE A 73 -7.76 2.14 6.14
N LYS A 74 -8.58 3.00 5.52
CA LYS A 74 -8.14 4.33 5.04
C LYS A 74 -7.50 5.22 6.11
N SER A 75 -7.91 5.09 7.37
CA SER A 75 -7.38 5.85 8.51
C SER A 75 -6.49 5.01 9.44
N CYS A 76 -6.16 3.78 9.05
CA CYS A 76 -5.33 2.88 9.84
C CYS A 76 -3.88 3.38 9.91
N GLN A 77 -3.38 3.54 11.13
CA GLN A 77 -1.99 3.94 11.44
C GLN A 77 -1.18 2.83 12.11
N ASP A 78 -1.85 1.72 12.46
CA ASP A 78 -1.25 0.55 13.10
C ASP A 78 -0.24 -0.14 12.16
N GLN A 79 1.04 -0.10 12.54
CA GLN A 79 2.13 -0.60 11.71
C GLN A 79 2.08 -2.11 11.49
N ASP A 80 1.53 -2.88 12.44
CA ASP A 80 1.40 -4.33 12.28
C ASP A 80 0.31 -4.67 11.26
N LYS A 81 -0.80 -3.93 11.29
CA LYS A 81 -1.84 -4.03 10.25
C LYS A 81 -1.31 -3.56 8.89
N LEU A 82 -0.63 -2.43 8.81
CA LEU A 82 -0.07 -1.92 7.55
C LEU A 82 1.01 -2.83 6.95
N LYS A 83 1.75 -3.55 7.80
CA LYS A 83 2.68 -4.60 7.38
C LYS A 83 1.95 -5.78 6.73
N ILE A 84 0.82 -6.21 7.32
CA ILE A 84 -0.03 -7.27 6.76
C ILE A 84 -0.63 -6.82 5.42
N PHE A 85 -1.20 -5.62 5.37
CA PHE A 85 -1.87 -5.02 4.22
C PHE A 85 -0.92 -4.18 3.35
N ASN A 86 0.27 -4.71 3.05
CA ASN A 86 1.21 -4.02 2.19
C ASN A 86 0.77 -4.02 0.72
N GLY A 87 1.33 -3.10 -0.07
CA GLY A 87 0.91 -2.87 -1.46
C GLY A 87 1.05 -4.07 -2.39
N LYS A 88 2.09 -4.90 -2.23
CA LYS A 88 2.25 -6.12 -3.05
C LYS A 88 1.12 -7.11 -2.80
N ARG A 89 0.75 -7.30 -1.53
CA ARG A 89 -0.32 -8.22 -1.16
C ARG A 89 -1.69 -7.69 -1.60
N LEU A 90 -1.98 -6.42 -1.34
CA LEU A 90 -3.22 -5.78 -1.79
C LEU A 90 -3.34 -5.82 -3.32
N LEU A 91 -2.27 -5.57 -4.07
CA LEU A 91 -2.25 -5.69 -5.53
C LEU A 91 -2.49 -7.12 -6.02
N ARG A 92 -2.04 -8.13 -5.28
CA ARG A 92 -2.33 -9.53 -5.62
C ARG A 92 -3.82 -9.84 -5.43
N ILE A 93 -4.41 -9.38 -4.33
CA ILE A 93 -5.84 -9.55 -4.04
C ILE A 93 -6.68 -8.79 -5.07
N SER A 94 -6.29 -7.57 -5.42
CA SER A 94 -6.97 -6.73 -6.42
C SER A 94 -6.97 -7.34 -7.84
N ARG A 95 -6.21 -8.41 -8.09
CA ARG A 95 -6.17 -9.16 -9.36
C ARG A 95 -7.04 -10.41 -9.36
N LEU A 96 -7.65 -10.78 -8.22
CA LEU A 96 -8.59 -11.89 -8.14
C LEU A 96 -9.85 -11.57 -8.96
N LYS A 97 -10.46 -12.62 -9.53
CA LYS A 97 -11.51 -12.47 -10.53
C LYS A 97 -12.80 -11.96 -9.90
N THR A 98 -13.19 -12.56 -8.78
CA THR A 98 -14.49 -12.30 -8.16
C THR A 98 -14.36 -11.48 -6.89
N GLU A 99 -15.40 -10.73 -6.57
CA GLU A 99 -15.48 -9.96 -5.32
C GLU A 99 -15.46 -10.89 -4.10
N LYS A 100 -16.09 -12.06 -4.19
CA LYS A 100 -16.08 -13.10 -3.15
C LYS A 100 -14.66 -13.60 -2.85
N GLU A 101 -13.86 -13.88 -3.88
CA GLU A 101 -12.45 -14.26 -3.70
C GLU A 101 -11.65 -13.15 -3.00
N ARG A 102 -11.89 -11.89 -3.38
CA ARG A 102 -11.24 -10.73 -2.75
C ARG A 102 -11.59 -10.62 -1.28
N ARG A 103 -12.88 -10.73 -0.92
CA ARG A 103 -13.32 -10.73 0.48
C ARG A 103 -12.71 -11.86 1.29
N ASN A 104 -12.82 -13.10 0.81
CA ASN A 104 -12.25 -14.27 1.49
C ASN A 104 -10.74 -14.13 1.72
N ALA A 105 -10.01 -13.61 0.72
CA ALA A 105 -8.57 -13.37 0.84
C ALA A 105 -8.27 -12.29 1.89
N LEU A 106 -9.06 -11.22 1.97
CA LEU A 106 -8.90 -10.18 2.99
C LEU A 106 -9.23 -10.70 4.39
N GLU A 107 -10.34 -11.42 4.55
CA GLU A 107 -10.77 -12.03 5.81
C GLU A 107 -9.70 -12.96 6.38
N SER A 108 -9.07 -13.79 5.53
CA SER A 108 -7.98 -14.68 5.95
C SER A 108 -6.75 -13.97 6.52
N LEU A 109 -6.60 -12.66 6.29
CA LEU A 109 -5.48 -11.86 6.78
C LEU A 109 -5.77 -11.20 8.12
N PHE A 110 -7.04 -11.13 8.54
CA PHE A 110 -7.36 -10.70 9.89
C PHE A 110 -6.95 -11.80 10.85
N PRO A 111 -6.24 -11.47 11.95
CA PRO A 111 -5.93 -12.46 12.97
C PRO A 111 -7.25 -13.06 13.45
N LYS A 112 -7.36 -14.40 13.37
CA LYS A 112 -8.48 -15.11 14.01
C LYS A 112 -8.37 -14.83 15.51
N ALA A 113 -9.44 -14.31 16.07
CA ALA A 113 -9.59 -14.10 17.51
C ALA A 113 -9.42 -15.42 18.27
#